data_AF-A0A1F9QSE7-F1
#
_entry.id   AF-A0A1F9QSE7-F1
#
_cell.length_a   1.000
_cell.length_b   1.000
_cell.length_c   1.000
_cell.angle_alpha   90.00
_cell.angle_beta   90.00
_cell.angle_gamma   90.00
#
_symmetry.space_group_name_H-M   'P 1'
#
loop_
_entity.id
_entity.type
_entity.pdbx_description
1 polymer ?
#
loop_
_entity_poly.entity_id
_entity_poly.type
_entity_poly.pdbx_seq_one_letter_code
_entity_poly.pdbx_strand_id
1 'polypeptide(L)'
;MDDAANSRIIKDAIESDGDVRAIFARLSGLIGLHLLAKDGGKAVEAVDLITRAIEMEPQDGELYRERGLAYIAEKDFERAVRDLSQAIRLAPDNIEYYGIRGSVYIQKGEYDNAIDDLARVRRDDGGGPGGNKAARDGEKNALYLSIAYVLRSLRNAHGGDLEAARLDFENAEAIAGSIEEVSGKFREAHGLFRELKGLLGGPARLR
;
A
#
# COMPACT_ATOMS: atom_id res chain seq x y z
N MET A 1 -39.85 -18.91 -12.02
CA MET A 1 -38.56 -18.92 -12.75
C MET A 1 -37.53 -19.46 -11.78
N ASP A 2 -36.79 -20.50 -12.17
CA ASP A 2 -35.75 -21.08 -11.31
C ASP A 2 -34.47 -20.21 -11.33
N ASP A 3 -33.61 -20.39 -10.32
CA ASP A 3 -32.34 -19.68 -10.18
C ASP A 3 -31.38 -19.91 -11.36
N ALA A 4 -31.52 -21.04 -12.07
CA ALA A 4 -30.64 -21.40 -13.18
C ALA A 4 -30.95 -20.58 -14.44
N ALA A 5 -32.23 -20.32 -14.73
CA ALA A 5 -32.66 -19.46 -15.82
C ALA A 5 -32.23 -18.01 -15.58
N ASN A 6 -32.34 -17.50 -14.35
CA ASN A 6 -31.84 -16.16 -13.99
C ASN A 6 -30.31 -16.07 -14.08
N SER A 7 -29.58 -17.07 -13.58
CA SER A 7 -28.11 -17.13 -13.72
C SER A 7 -27.68 -17.12 -15.18
N ARG A 8 -28.41 -17.81 -16.07
CA ARG A 8 -28.09 -17.85 -17.50
C ARG A 8 -28.34 -16.50 -18.18
N ILE A 9 -29.46 -15.84 -17.91
CA ILE A 9 -29.77 -14.51 -18.46
C ILE A 9 -28.73 -13.48 -18.02
N ILE A 10 -28.34 -13.48 -16.74
CA ILE A 10 -27.31 -12.57 -16.22
C ILE A 10 -25.96 -12.84 -16.89
N LYS A 11 -25.59 -14.13 -17.03
CA LYS A 11 -24.35 -14.51 -17.71
C LYS A 11 -24.35 -14.05 -19.17
N ASP A 12 -25.41 -14.33 -19.91
CA ASP A 12 -25.53 -13.97 -21.33
C ASP A 12 -25.49 -12.42 -21.49
N ALA A 13 -26.08 -11.67 -20.55
CA ALA A 13 -26.03 -10.21 -20.55
C ALA A 13 -24.61 -9.66 -20.28
N ILE A 14 -23.87 -10.23 -19.32
CA ILE A 14 -22.47 -9.87 -19.06
C ILE A 14 -21.58 -10.16 -20.27
N GLU A 15 -21.86 -11.25 -21.00
CA GLU A 15 -21.07 -11.65 -22.17
C GLU A 15 -21.39 -10.83 -23.43
N SER A 16 -22.61 -10.30 -23.56
CA SER A 16 -23.08 -9.63 -24.77
C SER A 16 -23.13 -8.10 -24.70
N ASP A 17 -23.09 -7.51 -23.50
CA ASP A 17 -23.21 -6.06 -23.28
C ASP A 17 -22.03 -5.51 -22.46
N GLY A 18 -21.26 -4.61 -23.07
CA GLY A 18 -20.07 -4.01 -22.44
C GLY A 18 -20.38 -3.11 -21.24
N ASP A 19 -21.53 -2.42 -21.23
CA ASP A 19 -21.92 -1.56 -20.11
C ASP A 19 -22.35 -2.42 -18.91
N VAL A 20 -23.10 -3.51 -19.17
CA VAL A 20 -23.46 -4.50 -18.14
C VAL A 20 -22.20 -5.16 -17.58
N ARG A 21 -21.24 -5.51 -18.43
CA ARG A 21 -19.96 -6.08 -18.03
C ARG A 21 -19.17 -5.12 -17.12
N ALA A 22 -19.07 -3.85 -17.50
CA ALA A 22 -18.36 -2.83 -16.72
C ALA A 22 -19.03 -2.60 -15.35
N ILE A 23 -20.37 -2.53 -15.30
CA ILE A 23 -21.12 -2.43 -14.04
C ILE A 23 -20.86 -3.65 -13.16
N PHE A 24 -20.88 -4.86 -13.72
CA PHE A 24 -20.64 -6.08 -12.98
C PHE A 24 -19.22 -6.15 -12.41
N ALA A 25 -18.20 -5.79 -13.20
CA ALA A 25 -16.81 -5.73 -12.75
C ALA A 25 -16.66 -4.75 -11.57
N ARG A 26 -17.26 -3.55 -11.69
CA ARG A 26 -17.22 -2.53 -10.64
C ARG A 26 -17.93 -2.97 -9.35
N LEU A 27 -19.09 -3.63 -9.47
CA LEU A 27 -19.79 -4.18 -8.31
C LEU A 27 -18.97 -5.29 -7.62
N SER A 28 -18.31 -6.14 -8.41
CA SER A 28 -17.48 -7.23 -7.90
C SER A 28 -16.29 -6.70 -7.11
N GLY A 29 -15.64 -5.64 -7.59
CA GLY A 29 -14.57 -4.94 -6.86
C GLY A 29 -15.03 -4.36 -5.52
N LEU A 30 -16.15 -3.62 -5.53
CA LEU A 30 -16.75 -3.04 -4.32
C LEU A 30 -17.13 -4.10 -3.28
N ILE A 31 -17.69 -5.23 -3.73
CA ILE A 31 -18.01 -6.36 -2.85
C ILE A 31 -16.73 -6.96 -2.29
N GLY A 32 -15.70 -7.17 -3.11
CA GLY A 32 -14.38 -7.63 -2.67
C GLY A 32 -13.82 -6.76 -1.54
N LEU A 33 -13.85 -5.44 -1.69
CA LEU A 33 -13.43 -4.50 -0.65
C LEU A 33 -14.26 -4.62 0.64
N HIS A 34 -15.59 -4.78 0.53
CA HIS A 34 -16.46 -4.98 1.69
C HIS A 34 -16.13 -6.28 2.44
N LEU A 35 -15.82 -7.36 1.72
CA LEU A 35 -15.41 -8.64 2.31
C LEU A 35 -14.10 -8.50 3.09
N LEU A 36 -13.12 -7.76 2.56
CA LEU A 36 -11.87 -7.46 3.26
C LEU A 36 -12.07 -6.64 4.54
N ALA A 37 -13.04 -5.71 4.53
CA ALA A 37 -13.29 -4.83 5.66
C ALA A 37 -14.01 -5.50 6.84
N LYS A 38 -14.77 -6.58 6.58
CA LYS A 38 -15.64 -7.19 7.60
C LYS A 38 -15.02 -8.35 8.37
N ASP A 39 -14.15 -9.15 7.75
CA ASP A 39 -13.50 -10.28 8.42
C ASP A 39 -12.23 -10.67 7.65
N GLY A 40 -11.07 -10.66 8.31
CA GLY A 40 -9.78 -11.06 7.73
C GLY A 40 -9.69 -12.53 7.26
N GLY A 41 -10.79 -13.27 7.28
CA GLY A 41 -10.91 -14.65 6.77
C GLY A 41 -11.65 -14.79 5.43
N LYS A 42 -12.06 -13.68 4.79
CA LYS A 42 -12.74 -13.70 3.47
C LYS A 42 -11.88 -13.20 2.31
N ALA A 43 -10.57 -13.04 2.52
CA ALA A 43 -9.73 -12.50 1.45
C ALA A 43 -9.59 -13.48 0.27
N VAL A 44 -9.75 -14.79 0.47
CA VAL A 44 -9.88 -15.77 -0.64
C VAL A 44 -11.12 -15.49 -1.51
N GLU A 45 -12.30 -15.30 -0.91
CA GLU A 45 -13.53 -14.97 -1.66
C GLU A 45 -13.39 -13.64 -2.41
N ALA A 46 -12.74 -12.66 -1.80
CA ALA A 46 -12.45 -11.38 -2.44
C ALA A 46 -11.50 -11.54 -3.65
N VAL A 47 -10.43 -12.34 -3.52
CA VAL A 47 -9.48 -12.61 -4.61
C VAL A 47 -10.20 -13.22 -5.82
N ASP A 48 -11.06 -14.21 -5.61
CA ASP A 48 -11.77 -14.89 -6.70
C ASP A 48 -12.74 -13.96 -7.42
N LEU A 49 -13.52 -13.18 -6.67
CA LEU A 49 -14.46 -12.20 -7.22
C LEU A 49 -13.73 -11.12 -8.04
N ILE A 50 -12.65 -10.57 -7.49
CA ILE A 50 -11.88 -9.50 -8.15
C ILE A 50 -11.12 -10.07 -9.36
N THR A 51 -10.65 -11.31 -9.32
CA THR A 51 -9.99 -11.95 -10.48
C THR A 51 -10.93 -12.03 -11.67
N ARG A 52 -12.19 -12.44 -11.45
CA ARG A 52 -13.21 -12.44 -12.51
C ARG A 52 -13.51 -11.02 -13.02
N ALA A 53 -13.49 -10.02 -12.14
CA ALA A 53 -13.64 -8.63 -12.54
C ALA A 53 -12.47 -8.16 -13.44
N ILE A 54 -11.24 -8.56 -13.12
CA ILE A 54 -10.03 -8.25 -13.92
C ILE A 54 -10.10 -8.91 -15.30
N GLU A 55 -10.59 -10.14 -15.40
CA GLU A 55 -10.79 -10.82 -16.69
C GLU A 55 -11.75 -10.03 -17.61
N MET A 56 -12.71 -9.32 -17.01
CA MET A 56 -13.68 -8.49 -17.72
C MET A 56 -13.13 -7.11 -18.07
N GLU A 57 -12.46 -6.46 -17.12
CA GLU A 57 -11.91 -5.10 -17.25
C GLU A 57 -10.40 -5.07 -16.92
N PRO A 58 -9.54 -5.63 -17.79
CA PRO A 58 -8.13 -5.84 -17.49
C PRO A 58 -7.29 -4.56 -17.46
N GLN A 59 -7.88 -3.43 -17.86
CA GLN A 59 -7.25 -2.10 -17.84
C GLN A 59 -7.66 -1.26 -16.63
N ASP A 60 -8.53 -1.77 -15.76
CA ASP A 60 -8.91 -1.07 -14.53
C ASP A 60 -7.85 -1.30 -13.43
N GLY A 61 -6.99 -0.30 -13.22
CA GLY A 61 -5.95 -0.32 -12.20
C GLY A 61 -6.49 -0.51 -10.78
N GLU A 62 -7.74 -0.13 -10.53
CA GLU A 62 -8.36 -0.22 -9.21
C GLU A 62 -8.64 -1.66 -8.81
N LEU A 63 -9.04 -2.51 -9.77
CA LEU A 63 -9.26 -3.93 -9.52
C LEU A 63 -7.95 -4.64 -9.12
N TYR A 64 -6.83 -4.28 -9.73
CA TYR A 64 -5.53 -4.79 -9.31
C TYR A 64 -5.14 -4.27 -7.92
N ARG A 65 -5.41 -3.00 -7.58
CA ARG A 65 -5.20 -2.49 -6.23
C ARG A 65 -6.01 -3.29 -5.20
N GLU A 66 -7.29 -3.53 -5.46
CA GLU A 66 -8.20 -4.26 -4.59
C GLU A 66 -7.74 -5.71 -4.38
N ARG A 67 -7.35 -6.42 -5.44
CA ARG A 67 -6.81 -7.78 -5.31
C ARG A 67 -5.47 -7.80 -4.60
N GLY A 68 -4.63 -6.79 -4.84
CA GLY A 68 -3.39 -6.57 -4.09
C GLY A 68 -3.63 -6.43 -2.59
N LEU A 69 -4.64 -5.66 -2.17
CA LEU A 69 -5.04 -5.56 -0.76
C LEU A 69 -5.53 -6.89 -0.19
N ALA A 70 -6.26 -7.68 -0.97
CA ALA A 70 -6.68 -9.02 -0.56
C ALA A 70 -5.48 -9.94 -0.32
N TYR A 71 -4.49 -9.92 -1.20
CA TYR A 71 -3.24 -10.66 -1.00
C TYR A 71 -2.44 -10.18 0.22
N ILE A 72 -2.46 -8.88 0.54
CA ILE A 72 -1.85 -8.36 1.78
C ILE A 72 -2.55 -8.95 3.02
N ALA A 73 -3.87 -9.05 3.01
CA ALA A 73 -4.62 -9.65 4.12
C ALA A 73 -4.26 -11.14 4.31
N GLU A 74 -4.00 -11.86 3.22
CA GLU A 74 -3.50 -13.24 3.21
C GLU A 74 -1.98 -13.35 3.43
N LYS A 75 -1.27 -12.22 3.62
CA LYS A 75 0.20 -12.14 3.72
C LYS A 75 0.96 -12.69 2.51
N ASP A 76 0.32 -12.80 1.35
CA ASP A 76 0.96 -13.14 0.07
C ASP A 76 1.54 -11.87 -0.57
N PHE A 77 2.66 -11.41 -0.02
CA PHE A 77 3.26 -10.14 -0.41
C PHE A 77 3.80 -10.15 -1.84
N GLU A 78 4.24 -11.29 -2.36
CA GLU A 78 4.69 -11.46 -3.74
C GLU A 78 3.57 -11.19 -4.74
N ARG A 79 2.37 -11.74 -4.52
CA ARG A 79 1.21 -11.45 -5.38
C ARG A 79 0.73 -10.02 -5.21
N ALA A 80 0.71 -9.50 -3.99
CA ALA A 80 0.36 -8.10 -3.74
C ALA A 80 1.25 -7.13 -4.53
N VAL A 81 2.58 -7.32 -4.50
CA VAL A 81 3.53 -6.48 -5.25
C VAL A 81 3.29 -6.57 -6.75
N ARG A 82 3.01 -7.76 -7.29
CA ARG A 82 2.73 -7.94 -8.73
C ARG A 82 1.49 -7.17 -9.17
N ASP A 83 0.40 -7.28 -8.42
CA ASP A 83 -0.84 -6.59 -8.73
C ASP A 83 -0.72 -5.08 -8.57
N LEU A 84 -0.10 -4.60 -7.49
CA LEU A 84 0.16 -3.17 -7.30
C LEU A 84 1.08 -2.60 -8.39
N SER A 85 2.03 -3.38 -8.88
CA SER A 85 2.87 -2.99 -10.01
C SER A 85 2.09 -2.93 -11.32
N GLN A 86 1.07 -3.78 -11.51
CA GLN A 86 0.16 -3.68 -12.65
C GLN A 86 -0.74 -2.44 -12.52
N ALA A 87 -1.28 -2.15 -11.34
CA ALA A 87 -2.05 -0.94 -11.08
C ALA A 87 -1.23 0.33 -11.42
N ILE A 88 0.03 0.37 -10.98
CA ILE A 88 0.98 1.45 -11.30
C ILE A 88 1.27 1.55 -12.81
N ARG A 89 1.39 0.43 -13.54
CA ARG A 89 1.56 0.47 -14.99
C ARG A 89 0.36 1.08 -15.71
N LEU A 90 -0.85 0.83 -15.21
CA LEU A 90 -2.10 1.32 -15.79
C LEU A 90 -2.37 2.79 -15.44
N ALA A 91 -2.04 3.22 -14.23
CA ALA A 91 -2.16 4.62 -13.78
C ALA A 91 -0.89 5.05 -13.02
N PRO A 92 0.18 5.46 -13.73
CA PRO A 92 1.47 5.80 -13.12
C PRO A 92 1.45 7.06 -12.25
N ASP A 93 0.41 7.89 -12.39
CA ASP A 93 0.25 9.11 -11.60
C ASP A 93 -0.61 8.88 -10.35
N ASN A 94 -1.15 7.67 -10.16
CA ASN A 94 -1.91 7.34 -8.95
C ASN A 94 -0.96 7.00 -7.79
N ILE A 95 -0.70 8.01 -6.96
CA ILE A 95 0.21 7.95 -5.82
C ILE A 95 -0.24 6.96 -4.73
N GLU A 96 -1.54 6.67 -4.60
CA GLU A 96 -2.04 5.69 -3.62
C GLU A 96 -1.41 4.31 -3.86
N TYR A 97 -1.22 3.90 -5.11
CA TYR A 97 -0.66 2.59 -5.45
C TYR A 97 0.80 2.46 -4.98
N TYR A 98 1.58 3.54 -5.07
CA TYR A 98 2.95 3.60 -4.55
C TYR A 98 2.98 3.53 -3.02
N GLY A 99 2.09 4.25 -2.34
CA GLY A 99 2.00 4.19 -0.86
C GLY A 99 1.66 2.78 -0.36
N ILE A 100 0.71 2.10 -1.01
CA ILE A 100 0.35 0.73 -0.66
C ILE A 100 1.54 -0.20 -0.94
N ARG A 101 2.16 -0.15 -2.13
CA ARG A 101 3.27 -1.05 -2.48
C ARG A 101 4.51 -0.81 -1.61
N GLY A 102 4.81 0.44 -1.27
CA GLY A 102 5.86 0.80 -0.30
C GLY A 102 5.64 0.14 1.06
N SER A 103 4.39 0.12 1.55
CA SER A 103 4.06 -0.57 2.80
C SER A 103 4.23 -2.10 2.73
N VAL A 104 4.02 -2.70 1.55
CA VAL A 104 4.29 -4.12 1.32
C VAL A 104 5.80 -4.38 1.31
N TYR A 105 6.59 -3.54 0.63
CA TYR A 105 8.05 -3.67 0.61
C TYR A 105 8.67 -3.60 2.01
N ILE A 106 8.16 -2.76 2.91
CA ILE A 106 8.57 -2.74 4.33
C ILE A 106 8.35 -4.12 4.98
N GLN A 107 7.17 -4.72 4.79
CA GLN A 107 6.83 -6.03 5.35
C GLN A 107 7.70 -7.16 4.77
N LYS A 108 8.17 -7.01 3.53
CA LYS A 108 9.11 -7.93 2.88
C LYS A 108 10.59 -7.73 3.29
N GLY A 109 10.92 -6.65 4.00
CA GLY A 109 12.31 -6.28 4.28
C GLY A 109 13.05 -5.62 3.11
N GLU A 110 12.33 -5.25 2.04
CA GLU A 110 12.84 -4.63 0.83
C GLU A 110 12.89 -3.10 0.98
N TYR A 111 13.69 -2.60 1.93
CA TYR A 111 13.64 -1.20 2.36
C TYR A 111 14.00 -0.17 1.29
N ASP A 112 14.87 -0.52 0.32
CA ASP A 112 15.22 0.39 -0.78
C ASP A 112 14.01 0.65 -1.68
N ASN A 113 13.32 -0.42 -2.10
CA ASN A 113 12.09 -0.33 -2.88
C ASN A 113 10.99 0.44 -2.13
N ALA A 114 10.89 0.22 -0.81
CA ALA A 114 9.95 0.96 0.02
C ALA A 114 10.26 2.47 0.05
N ILE A 115 11.53 2.84 0.21
CA ILE A 115 11.97 4.24 0.24
C ILE A 115 11.68 4.92 -1.10
N ASP A 116 11.98 4.26 -2.23
CA ASP A 116 11.72 4.82 -3.56
C ASP A 116 10.23 5.12 -3.79
N ASP A 117 9.36 4.16 -3.48
CA ASP A 117 7.91 4.32 -3.62
C ASP A 117 7.35 5.38 -2.67
N LEU A 118 7.73 5.36 -1.39
CA LEU A 118 7.20 6.30 -0.39
C LEU A 118 7.78 7.71 -0.55
N ALA A 119 9.00 7.86 -1.05
CA ALA A 119 9.56 9.16 -1.40
C ALA A 119 8.85 9.77 -2.61
N ARG A 120 8.33 8.95 -3.55
CA ARG A 120 7.48 9.45 -4.62
C ARG A 120 6.17 10.01 -4.08
N VAL A 121 5.57 9.34 -3.09
CA VAL A 121 4.35 9.83 -2.44
C VAL A 121 4.56 11.20 -1.80
N ARG A 122 5.62 11.36 -0.99
CA ARG A 122 5.93 12.61 -0.28
C ARG A 122 6.27 13.78 -1.22
N ARG A 123 6.77 13.52 -2.43
CA ARG A 123 7.06 14.60 -3.40
C ARG A 123 5.80 15.20 -3.99
N ASP A 124 4.66 14.51 -3.91
CA ASP A 124 3.38 14.92 -4.49
C ASP A 124 2.45 15.61 -3.48
N ASP A 125 2.98 16.13 -2.36
CA ASP A 125 2.24 16.74 -1.24
C ASP A 125 1.45 18.04 -1.62
N GLY A 126 0.45 17.96 -2.51
CA GLY A 126 -0.71 18.86 -2.47
C GLY A 126 -1.19 19.56 -3.75
N GLY A 127 -1.04 18.99 -4.95
CA GLY A 127 -1.60 19.58 -6.19
C GLY A 127 -2.97 19.04 -6.65
N GLY A 128 -3.38 17.86 -6.18
CA GLY A 128 -4.60 17.17 -6.64
C GLY A 128 -5.85 17.48 -5.81
N PRO A 129 -7.06 17.57 -6.41
CA PRO A 129 -8.28 17.93 -5.70
C PRO A 129 -8.76 16.77 -4.82
N GLY A 130 -8.41 16.78 -3.52
CA GLY A 130 -8.81 15.73 -2.58
C GLY A 130 -8.52 16.06 -1.10
N GLY A 131 -9.17 17.09 -0.57
CA GLY A 131 -9.05 17.49 0.84
C GLY A 131 -9.34 16.36 1.85
N ASN A 132 -8.62 16.40 2.97
CA ASN A 132 -8.77 15.61 4.21
C ASN A 132 -8.38 14.12 4.19
N LYS A 133 -8.54 13.36 3.09
CA LYS A 133 -8.00 11.98 2.99
C LYS A 133 -6.52 11.98 2.61
N ALA A 134 -6.14 12.81 1.62
CA ALA A 134 -4.75 12.93 1.15
C ALA A 134 -3.78 13.38 2.26
N ALA A 135 -4.22 14.25 3.17
CA ALA A 135 -3.42 14.68 4.32
C ALA A 135 -3.13 13.53 5.30
N ARG A 136 -4.16 12.73 5.65
CA ARG A 136 -4.02 11.58 6.56
C ARG A 136 -3.17 10.47 5.96
N ASP A 137 -3.34 10.19 4.67
CA ASP A 137 -2.53 9.20 3.97
C ASP A 137 -1.09 9.70 3.74
N GLY A 138 -0.89 11.01 3.56
CA GLY A 138 0.43 11.66 3.49
C GLY A 138 1.24 11.49 4.78
N GLU A 139 0.65 11.78 5.94
CA GLU A 139 1.31 11.60 7.25
C GLU A 139 1.66 10.13 7.51
N LYS A 140 0.74 9.21 7.19
CA LYS A 140 0.99 7.76 7.29
C LYS A 140 2.17 7.34 6.41
N ASN A 141 2.21 7.78 5.16
CA ASN A 141 3.27 7.43 4.22
C ASN A 141 4.61 8.07 4.61
N ALA A 142 4.60 9.28 5.18
CA ALA A 142 5.79 9.91 5.75
C ALA A 142 6.35 9.09 6.93
N LEU A 143 5.48 8.58 7.82
CA LEU A 143 5.93 7.70 8.90
C LEU A 143 6.47 6.37 8.37
N TYR A 144 5.82 5.75 7.40
CA TYR A 144 6.35 4.54 6.75
C TYR A 144 7.70 4.79 6.09
N LEU A 145 7.89 5.96 5.47
CA LEU A 145 9.18 6.34 4.90
C LEU A 145 10.26 6.44 5.99
N SER A 146 9.96 7.12 7.11
CA SER A 146 10.87 7.20 8.26
C SER A 146 11.21 5.80 8.81
N ILE A 147 10.22 4.92 8.97
CA ILE A 147 10.44 3.53 9.40
C ILE A 147 11.33 2.77 8.42
N ALA A 148 11.11 2.90 7.12
CA ALA A 148 11.93 2.24 6.11
C ALA A 148 13.40 2.69 6.19
N TYR A 149 13.64 3.98 6.39
CA TYR A 149 14.98 4.52 6.64
C TYR A 149 15.61 3.96 7.91
N VAL A 150 14.88 3.86 9.02
CA VAL A 150 15.40 3.27 10.27
C VAL A 150 15.77 1.80 10.06
N LEU A 151 14.91 1.02 9.43
CA LEU A 151 15.17 -0.40 9.19
C LEU A 151 16.37 -0.61 8.26
N ARG A 152 16.50 0.23 7.22
CA ARG A 152 17.68 0.23 6.35
C ARG A 152 18.95 0.65 7.08
N SER A 153 18.86 1.66 7.95
CA SER A 153 19.97 2.10 8.81
C SER A 153 20.50 0.96 9.68
N LEU A 154 19.62 0.23 10.37
CA LEU A 154 19.98 -0.92 11.19
C LEU A 154 20.64 -2.03 10.36
N ARG A 155 20.14 -2.29 9.15
CA ARG A 155 20.71 -3.26 8.21
C ARG A 155 22.12 -2.86 7.77
N ASN A 156 22.32 -1.58 7.43
CA ASN A 156 23.63 -1.04 7.02
C ASN A 156 24.64 -1.10 8.18
N ALA A 157 24.21 -0.74 9.40
CA ALA A 157 25.05 -0.82 10.60
C ALA A 157 25.48 -2.26 10.89
N HIS A 158 24.55 -3.23 10.80
CA HIS A 158 24.88 -4.65 10.91
C HIS A 158 25.85 -5.11 9.82
N GLY A 159 25.75 -4.56 8.60
CA GLY A 159 26.67 -4.81 7.49
C GLY A 159 28.03 -4.11 7.61
N GLY A 160 28.24 -3.27 8.62
CA GLY A 160 29.47 -2.50 8.84
C GLY A 160 29.54 -1.17 8.07
N ASP A 161 28.50 -0.79 7.33
CA ASP A 161 28.42 0.51 6.66
C ASP A 161 27.79 1.56 7.59
N LEU A 162 28.62 2.06 8.52
CA LEU A 162 28.19 3.01 9.54
C LEU A 162 27.84 4.38 8.95
N GLU A 163 28.46 4.79 7.84
CA GLU A 163 28.15 6.06 7.19
C GLU A 163 26.78 6.01 6.51
N ALA A 164 26.48 4.95 5.75
CA ALA A 164 25.15 4.77 5.18
C ALA A 164 24.08 4.63 6.29
N ALA A 165 24.40 3.91 7.37
CA ALA A 165 23.51 3.81 8.52
C ALA A 165 23.22 5.18 9.15
N ARG A 166 24.23 6.02 9.33
CA ARG A 166 24.09 7.37 9.88
C ARG A 166 23.22 8.25 8.98
N LEU A 167 23.48 8.25 7.67
CA LEU A 167 22.72 9.04 6.71
C LEU A 167 21.24 8.64 6.69
N ASP A 168 20.95 7.34 6.70
CA ASP A 168 19.57 6.85 6.76
C ASP A 168 18.88 7.26 8.06
N PHE A 169 19.59 7.23 9.19
CA PHE A 169 19.04 7.67 10.46
C PHE A 169 18.72 9.18 10.47
N GLU A 170 19.60 10.01 9.89
CA GLU A 170 19.37 11.45 9.73
C GLU A 170 18.14 11.75 8.85
N ASN A 171 17.98 11.01 7.74
CA ASN A 171 16.80 11.13 6.89
C ASN A 171 15.52 10.74 7.66
N ALA A 172 15.56 9.66 8.43
CA ALA A 172 14.44 9.24 9.26
C ALA A 172 14.04 10.30 10.30
N GLU A 173 15.03 10.97 10.92
CA GLU A 173 14.79 12.05 11.88
C GLU A 173 14.15 13.28 11.23
N ALA A 174 14.68 13.72 10.09
CA ALA A 174 14.15 14.87 9.37
C ALA A 174 12.69 14.66 8.94
N ILE A 175 12.36 13.44 8.49
CA ILE A 175 11.01 13.05 8.09
C ILE A 175 10.09 12.97 9.29
N ALA A 176 10.50 12.30 10.37
CA ALA A 176 9.67 12.15 11.57
C ALA A 176 9.38 13.50 12.23
N GLY A 177 10.37 14.41 12.26
CA GLY A 177 10.22 15.75 12.81
C GLY A 177 9.27 16.66 12.02
N SER A 178 8.93 16.31 10.77
CA SER A 178 7.98 17.09 9.96
C SER A 178 6.53 16.62 10.11
N ILE A 179 6.24 15.61 10.94
CA ILE A 179 4.89 15.08 11.11
C ILE A 179 4.22 15.82 12.27
N GLU A 180 3.21 16.64 11.98
CA GLU A 180 2.55 17.52 12.94
C GLU A 180 1.60 16.77 13.89
N GLU A 181 0.84 15.79 13.38
CA GLU A 181 -0.06 14.98 14.19
C GLU A 181 0.16 13.48 13.98
N VAL A 182 0.52 12.78 15.07
CA VAL A 182 0.70 11.32 15.04
C VAL A 182 -0.44 10.66 15.83
N SER A 183 -1.43 10.12 15.12
CA SER A 183 -2.63 9.50 15.71
C SER A 183 -2.53 7.97 15.84
N GLY A 184 -3.20 7.39 16.84
CA GLY A 184 -3.32 5.94 17.00
C GLY A 184 -1.98 5.19 17.11
N LYS A 185 -1.88 4.04 16.41
CA LYS A 185 -0.68 3.15 16.41
C LYS A 185 0.60 3.84 15.95
N PHE A 186 0.48 4.95 15.23
CA PHE A 186 1.63 5.69 14.73
C PHE A 186 2.37 6.43 15.85
N ARG A 187 1.68 6.77 16.96
CA ARG A 187 2.29 7.44 18.12
C ARG A 187 3.31 6.53 18.82
N GLU A 188 3.01 5.23 18.85
CA GLU A 188 3.89 4.21 19.40
C GLU A 188 5.18 4.10 18.57
N ALA A 189 5.05 3.99 17.23
CA ALA A 189 6.19 3.97 16.33
C ALA A 189 7.08 5.21 16.48
N HIS A 190 6.46 6.39 16.59
CA HIS A 190 7.19 7.64 16.85
C HIS A 190 7.86 7.67 18.24
N GLY A 191 7.25 7.03 19.25
CA GLY A 191 7.84 6.84 20.57
C GLY A 191 9.08 5.95 20.54
N LEU A 192 8.97 4.78 19.89
CA LEU A 192 10.06 3.82 19.71
C LEU A 192 11.24 4.45 18.94
N PHE A 193 10.95 5.28 17.94
CA PHE A 193 12.00 6.02 17.23
C PHE A 193 12.78 6.96 18.15
N ARG A 194 12.08 7.71 19.03
CA ARG A 194 12.72 8.57 20.03
C ARG A 194 13.53 7.79 21.06
N GLU A 195 13.04 6.63 21.49
CA GLU A 195 13.77 5.73 22.38
C GLU A 195 15.05 5.21 21.74
N LEU A 196 14.95 4.72 20.49
CA LEU A 196 16.10 4.27 19.70
C LEU A 196 17.15 5.38 19.56
N LYS A 197 16.72 6.61 19.25
CA LYS A 197 17.59 7.80 19.23
C LYS A 197 18.31 8.01 20.57
N GLY A 198 17.59 7.89 21.68
CA GLY A 198 18.15 8.01 23.03
C GLY A 198 19.21 6.95 23.33
N LEU A 199 18.95 5.69 22.98
CA LEU A 199 19.88 4.56 23.16
C LEU A 199 21.14 4.71 22.29
N LEU A 200 20.97 5.12 21.04
CA LEU A 200 22.08 5.31 20.10
C LEU A 200 22.86 6.61 20.36
N GLY A 201 22.32 7.54 21.15
CA GLY A 201 22.96 8.84 21.43
C GLY A 201 23.02 9.78 20.21
N GLY A 202 22.17 9.54 19.21
CA GLY A 202 22.11 10.29 17.95
C GLY A 202 23.19 9.90 16.91
N PRO A 203 23.13 10.47 15.69
CA PRO A 203 24.02 10.12 14.59
C PRO A 203 25.52 10.32 14.90
N ALA A 204 25.85 11.14 15.89
CA ALA A 204 27.22 11.45 16.29
C ALA A 204 27.98 10.31 16.99
N ARG A 205 27.29 9.26 17.48
CA ARG A 205 27.93 8.09 18.12
C ARG A 205 28.18 6.91 17.17
N LEU A 206 27.72 6.97 15.92
CA LEU A 206 28.02 5.99 14.86
C LEU A 206 29.42 6.24 14.26
N ARG A 207 30.42 6.52 15.10
CA ARG A 207 31.82 6.79 14.72
C ARG A 207 32.71 5.59 14.98
#